data_AF-A0A7W6JP04-F1
#
_entry.id   AF-A0A7W6JP04-F1
#
_cell.length_a   1.000
_cell.length_b   1.000
_cell.length_c   1.000
_cell.angle_alpha   90.00
_cell.angle_beta   90.00
_cell.angle_gamma   90.00
#
_symmetry.space_group_name_H-M   'P 1'
#
loop_
_entity.id
_entity.type
_entity.pdbx_description
1 polymer ?
#
loop_
_entity_poly.entity_id
_entity_poly.type
_entity_poly.pdbx_seq_one_letter_code
_entity_poly.pdbx_strand_id
1 'polypeptide(L)'
;MRAMLLLGATLVLAGCQSAAERQAAATGEIEVHNASMKEVAALSKAAHSKMLMQPGTWDSGMQVLSADFTDGPDKADQLAAVQKQQRHATKCQTAGDLKPLDIENLEKVAGTCTFPRFVQKGGKLDVEIQCTQASGSRTTLLYAGTMGKDAYDVTVDQKSGEKGQPGYAAIRMRVYGKRLGLCQGKAQG
;
A
#
# COMPACT_ATOMS: atom_id res chain seq x y z
N MET A 1 -10.04 44.03 51.11
CA MET A 1 -10.56 42.72 50.68
C MET A 1 -10.98 42.80 49.23
N ARG A 2 -10.36 41.99 48.37
CA ARG A 2 -10.94 41.24 47.23
C ARG A 2 -9.90 41.11 46.12
N ALA A 3 -9.33 39.91 46.09
CA ALA A 3 -8.42 39.41 45.09
C ALA A 3 -9.08 39.45 43.70
N MET A 4 -8.36 40.01 42.71
CA MET A 4 -8.68 39.80 41.30
C MET A 4 -8.04 38.49 40.87
N LEU A 5 -8.90 37.50 40.62
CA LEU A 5 -8.55 36.19 40.10
C LEU A 5 -8.10 36.29 38.64
N LEU A 6 -6.87 35.85 38.41
CA LEU A 6 -6.29 35.51 37.11
C LEU A 6 -7.16 34.44 36.43
N LEU A 7 -7.79 34.77 35.29
CA LEU A 7 -8.20 33.77 34.31
C LEU A 7 -7.07 33.62 33.29
N GLY A 8 -6.22 32.63 33.54
CA GLY A 8 -5.26 32.13 32.56
C GLY A 8 -6.00 31.44 31.41
N ALA A 9 -5.93 32.04 30.23
CA ALA A 9 -6.28 31.37 28.98
C ALA A 9 -5.18 30.37 28.64
N THR A 10 -5.36 29.10 29.03
CA THR A 10 -4.55 27.99 28.54
C THR A 10 -4.93 27.71 27.09
N LEU A 11 -4.18 28.33 26.17
CA LEU A 11 -4.12 27.93 24.77
C LEU A 11 -3.59 26.49 24.71
N VAL A 12 -4.51 25.52 24.62
CA VAL A 12 -4.17 24.14 24.27
C VAL A 12 -3.67 24.17 22.83
N LEU A 13 -2.35 24.02 22.64
CA LEU A 13 -1.73 23.74 21.35
C LEU A 13 -2.19 22.35 20.87
N ALA A 14 -3.41 22.26 20.36
CA ALA A 14 -3.87 21.09 19.64
C ALA A 14 -3.16 21.07 18.28
N GLY A 15 -2.20 20.16 18.12
CA GLY A 15 -1.50 19.96 16.85
C GLY A 15 -2.48 19.79 15.69
N CYS A 16 -2.10 20.31 14.52
CA CYS A 16 -2.85 20.39 13.27
C CYS A 16 -3.22 19.02 12.63
N GLN A 17 -3.51 18.00 13.43
CA GLN A 17 -4.01 16.72 12.95
C GLN A 17 -5.50 16.83 12.66
N SER A 18 -5.89 16.47 11.44
CA SER A 18 -7.28 16.38 11.00
C SER A 18 -8.04 15.30 11.79
N ALA A 19 -9.37 15.38 11.80
CA ALA A 19 -10.20 14.36 12.44
C ALA A 19 -9.97 12.95 11.83
N ALA A 20 -9.74 12.89 10.51
CA ALA A 20 -9.44 11.65 9.80
C ALA A 20 -8.10 11.03 10.25
N GLU A 21 -7.05 11.84 10.42
CA GLU A 21 -5.76 11.36 10.94
C GLU A 21 -5.87 10.85 12.39
N ARG A 22 -6.65 11.52 13.24
CA ARG A 22 -6.88 11.05 14.62
C ARG A 22 -7.62 9.72 14.63
N GLN A 23 -8.63 9.57 13.79
CA GLN A 23 -9.38 8.32 13.64
C GLN A 23 -8.48 7.19 13.13
N ALA A 24 -7.67 7.47 12.10
CA ALA A 24 -6.70 6.53 11.55
C ALA A 24 -5.67 6.11 12.61
N ALA A 25 -5.15 7.04 13.42
CA ALA A 25 -4.24 6.73 14.51
C ALA A 25 -4.87 5.86 15.61
N ALA A 26 -6.14 6.09 15.93
CA ALA A 26 -6.87 5.33 16.94
C ALA A 26 -7.16 3.90 16.48
N THR A 27 -7.60 3.73 15.23
CA THR A 27 -8.19 2.48 14.73
C THR A 27 -7.29 1.69 13.78
N GLY A 28 -6.37 2.36 13.08
CA GLY A 28 -5.65 1.80 11.95
C GLY A 28 -6.46 1.74 10.66
N GLU A 29 -7.66 2.32 10.64
CA GLU A 29 -8.56 2.28 9.49
C GLU A 29 -8.46 3.54 8.65
N ILE A 30 -8.53 3.37 7.33
CA ILE A 30 -8.50 4.45 6.35
C ILE A 30 -9.64 4.20 5.37
N GLU A 31 -10.46 5.22 5.14
CA GLU A 31 -11.54 5.20 4.16
C GLU A 31 -11.66 6.61 3.57
N VAL A 32 -11.13 6.79 2.36
CA VAL A 32 -11.16 8.08 1.65
C VAL A 32 -11.43 7.88 0.16
N HIS A 33 -11.96 8.93 -0.47
CA HIS A 33 -12.30 8.98 -1.88
C HIS A 33 -11.73 10.23 -2.51
N ASN A 34 -11.27 10.10 -3.76
CA ASN A 34 -10.63 11.18 -4.52
C ASN A 34 -9.51 11.90 -3.75
N ALA A 35 -8.73 11.13 -2.99
CA ALA A 35 -7.70 11.66 -2.12
C ALA A 35 -6.39 11.91 -2.87
N SER A 36 -5.63 12.89 -2.38
CA SER A 36 -4.29 13.17 -2.87
C SER A 36 -3.25 12.22 -2.27
N MET A 37 -2.07 12.11 -2.89
CA MET A 37 -0.92 11.40 -2.29
C MET A 37 -0.58 11.91 -0.90
N LYS A 38 -0.53 13.22 -0.71
CA LYS A 38 -0.20 13.83 0.59
C LYS A 38 -1.19 13.40 1.68
N GLU A 39 -2.46 13.37 1.35
CA GLU A 39 -3.52 12.94 2.27
C GLU A 39 -3.40 11.46 2.63
N VAL A 40 -3.30 10.58 1.63
CA VAL A 40 -3.16 9.13 1.85
C VAL A 40 -1.87 8.81 2.60
N ALA A 41 -0.76 9.50 2.31
CA ALA A 41 0.50 9.35 3.04
C ALA A 41 0.36 9.74 4.52
N ALA A 42 -0.33 10.86 4.80
CA ALA A 42 -0.56 11.32 6.17
C ALA A 42 -1.45 10.33 6.96
N LEU A 43 -2.53 9.85 6.36
CA LEU A 43 -3.41 8.84 6.95
C LEU A 43 -2.69 7.50 7.16
N SER A 44 -1.89 7.06 6.18
CA SER A 44 -1.08 5.84 6.28
C SER A 44 -0.04 5.93 7.40
N LYS A 45 0.59 7.09 7.55
CA LYS A 45 1.52 7.37 8.65
C LYS A 45 0.80 7.35 10.01
N ALA A 46 -0.37 7.96 10.10
CA ALA A 46 -1.18 7.96 11.32
C ALA A 46 -1.60 6.53 11.71
N ALA A 47 -2.11 5.74 10.76
CA ALA A 47 -2.55 4.37 10.96
C ALA A 47 -1.41 3.37 11.19
N HIS A 48 -0.18 3.71 10.82
CA HIS A 48 0.96 2.79 10.72
C HIS A 48 1.09 1.83 11.92
N SER A 49 1.10 2.37 13.14
CA SER A 49 1.31 1.58 14.36
C SER A 49 0.25 0.48 14.60
N LYS A 50 -0.96 0.66 14.05
CA LYS A 50 -2.08 -0.28 14.18
C LYS A 50 -2.11 -1.32 13.05
N MET A 51 -1.50 -1.01 11.91
CA MET A 51 -1.50 -1.84 10.70
C MET A 51 -0.25 -2.73 10.58
N LEU A 52 0.70 -2.64 11.52
CA LEU A 52 1.90 -3.46 11.50
C LEU A 52 1.57 -4.96 11.50
N MET A 53 2.03 -5.66 10.47
CA MET A 53 2.06 -7.11 10.47
C MET A 53 3.04 -7.62 11.54
N GLN A 54 2.73 -8.79 12.12
CA GLN A 54 3.57 -9.34 13.19
C GLN A 54 4.87 -9.92 12.63
N PRO A 55 6.04 -9.59 13.24
CA PRO A 55 7.28 -10.28 12.95
C PRO A 55 7.18 -11.79 13.20
N GLY A 56 7.88 -12.60 12.42
CA GLY A 56 7.83 -14.05 12.57
C GLY A 56 8.25 -14.80 11.32
N THR A 57 8.06 -16.11 11.34
CA THR A 57 8.17 -16.95 10.14
C THR A 57 6.91 -16.76 9.31
N TRP A 58 7.06 -16.45 8.03
CA TRP A 58 5.97 -16.26 7.08
C TRP A 58 6.13 -17.20 5.90
N ASP A 59 5.05 -17.88 5.55
CA ASP A 59 4.87 -18.51 4.24
C ASP A 59 4.17 -17.50 3.33
N SER A 60 4.86 -17.02 2.30
CA SER A 60 4.35 -15.95 1.44
C SER A 60 4.81 -16.09 0.00
N GLY A 61 4.05 -15.48 -0.91
CA GLY A 61 4.39 -15.50 -2.31
C GLY A 61 3.67 -14.46 -3.15
N MET A 62 4.11 -14.38 -4.40
CA MET A 62 3.40 -13.69 -5.47
C MET A 62 3.19 -14.66 -6.62
N GLN A 63 1.96 -14.68 -7.13
CA GLN A 63 1.56 -15.42 -8.33
C GLN A 63 1.17 -14.42 -9.41
N VAL A 64 1.63 -14.65 -10.63
CA VAL A 64 1.12 -13.97 -11.81
C VAL A 64 -0.10 -14.75 -12.26
N LEU A 65 -1.26 -14.09 -12.29
CA LEU A 65 -2.52 -14.68 -12.71
C LEU A 65 -2.75 -14.49 -14.21
N SER A 66 -2.39 -13.32 -14.73
CA SER A 66 -2.40 -13.02 -16.17
C SER A 66 -1.46 -11.88 -16.49
N ALA A 67 -0.92 -11.85 -17.70
CA ALA A 67 -0.17 -10.73 -18.24
C ALA A 67 -0.48 -10.59 -19.73
N ASP A 68 -0.77 -9.37 -20.16
CA ASP A 68 -1.05 -8.99 -21.55
C ASP A 68 -0.26 -7.73 -21.88
N PHE A 69 0.34 -7.71 -23.06
CA PHE A 69 1.20 -6.64 -23.53
C PHE A 69 0.91 -6.38 -25.01
N THR A 70 1.27 -5.19 -25.46
CA THR A 70 1.23 -4.86 -26.90
C THR A 70 2.01 -5.90 -27.70
N ASP A 71 1.50 -6.31 -28.85
CA ASP A 71 2.26 -7.15 -29.78
C ASP A 71 3.49 -6.40 -30.32
N GLY A 72 4.62 -7.12 -30.41
CA GLY A 72 5.89 -6.54 -30.81
C GLY A 72 7.07 -7.44 -30.46
N PRO A 73 8.30 -7.06 -30.86
CA PRO A 73 9.50 -7.85 -30.62
C PRO A 73 9.78 -8.07 -29.12
N ASP A 74 9.42 -7.10 -28.27
CA ASP A 74 9.73 -7.12 -26.84
C ASP A 74 8.73 -7.93 -26.00
N LYS A 75 7.61 -8.38 -26.58
CA LYS A 75 6.51 -9.02 -25.84
C LYS A 75 6.97 -10.27 -25.08
N ALA A 76 7.80 -11.09 -25.71
CA ALA A 76 8.31 -12.32 -25.10
C ALA A 76 9.17 -12.02 -23.86
N ASP A 77 10.05 -11.02 -23.96
CA ASP A 77 10.92 -10.61 -22.85
C ASP A 77 10.13 -9.97 -21.71
N GLN A 78 9.11 -9.16 -22.02
CA GLN A 78 8.19 -8.58 -21.03
C GLN A 78 7.42 -9.68 -20.27
N LEU A 79 6.88 -10.66 -20.99
CA LEU A 79 6.20 -11.82 -20.37
C LEU A 79 7.16 -12.62 -19.49
N ALA A 80 8.38 -12.90 -19.97
CA ALA A 80 9.39 -13.59 -19.19
C ALA A 80 9.79 -12.81 -17.93
N ALA A 81 9.91 -11.48 -18.03
CA ALA A 81 10.22 -10.61 -16.90
C ALA A 81 9.12 -10.66 -15.83
N VAL A 82 7.85 -10.61 -16.22
CA VAL A 82 6.72 -10.75 -15.28
C VAL A 82 6.69 -12.15 -14.65
N GLN A 83 6.88 -13.20 -15.43
CA GLN A 83 6.91 -14.57 -14.89
C GLN A 83 8.03 -14.77 -13.86
N LYS A 84 9.21 -14.16 -14.07
CA LYS A 84 10.31 -14.17 -13.08
C LYS A 84 9.94 -13.50 -11.76
N GLN A 85 8.90 -12.67 -11.72
CA GLN A 85 8.39 -12.13 -10.47
C GLN A 85 7.61 -13.17 -9.67
N GLN A 86 7.23 -14.33 -10.21
CA GLN A 86 6.62 -15.38 -9.40
C GLN A 86 7.63 -15.90 -8.39
N ARG A 87 7.25 -15.87 -7.12
CA ARG A 87 8.08 -16.40 -6.03
C ARG A 87 7.21 -16.87 -4.89
N HIS A 88 7.73 -17.83 -4.17
CA HIS A 88 7.14 -18.35 -2.94
C HIS A 88 8.30 -18.71 -2.01
N ALA A 89 8.19 -18.32 -0.75
CA ALA A 89 9.21 -18.61 0.24
C ALA A 89 8.60 -18.65 1.64
N THR A 90 9.10 -19.60 2.44
CA THR A 90 8.97 -19.57 3.89
C THR A 90 10.22 -18.91 4.48
N LYS A 91 10.09 -17.74 5.11
CA LYS A 91 11.23 -17.02 5.69
C LYS A 91 10.88 -16.28 6.98
N CYS A 92 11.86 -16.07 7.84
CA CYS A 92 11.75 -15.14 8.95
C CYS A 92 11.69 -13.70 8.40
N GLN A 93 10.69 -12.93 8.84
CA GLN A 93 10.51 -11.53 8.48
C GLN A 93 10.47 -10.66 9.73
N THR A 94 11.21 -9.56 9.69
CA THR A 94 11.16 -8.50 10.69
C THR A 94 10.01 -7.53 10.38
N ALA A 95 9.68 -6.64 11.32
CA ALA A 95 8.70 -5.57 11.06
C ALA A 95 9.14 -4.66 9.89
N GLY A 96 10.45 -4.51 9.66
CA GLY A 96 10.99 -3.72 8.56
C GLY A 96 10.81 -4.34 7.18
N ASP A 97 10.69 -5.67 7.10
CA ASP A 97 10.47 -6.42 5.86
C ASP A 97 8.99 -6.46 5.45
N LEU A 98 8.11 -6.17 6.41
CA LEU A 98 6.65 -6.25 6.31
C LEU A 98 6.02 -4.87 6.10
N LYS A 99 6.78 -3.91 5.56
CA LYS A 99 6.32 -2.53 5.42
C LYS A 99 5.11 -2.46 4.48
N PRO A 100 4.10 -1.64 4.84
CA PRO A 100 3.01 -1.32 3.92
C PRO A 100 3.53 -0.60 2.67
N LEU A 101 2.65 -0.44 1.68
CA LEU A 101 2.94 0.31 0.46
C LEU A 101 3.54 1.69 0.81
N ASP A 102 4.75 1.94 0.33
CA ASP A 102 5.42 3.23 0.51
C ASP A 102 4.89 4.22 -0.54
N ILE A 103 3.96 5.07 -0.13
CA ILE A 103 3.32 6.07 -0.98
C ILE A 103 4.33 7.10 -1.50
N GLU A 104 5.35 7.46 -0.70
CA GLU A 104 6.39 8.40 -1.11
C GLU A 104 7.31 7.78 -2.17
N ASN A 105 7.60 6.49 -2.04
CA ASN A 105 8.30 5.77 -3.09
C ASN A 105 7.45 5.66 -4.37
N LEU A 106 6.14 5.39 -4.24
CA LEU A 106 5.23 5.29 -5.39
C LEU A 106 5.28 6.54 -6.28
N GLU A 107 5.31 7.73 -5.68
CA GLU A 107 5.43 8.99 -6.44
C GLU A 107 6.71 9.05 -7.28
N LYS A 108 7.84 8.60 -6.73
CA LYS A 108 9.14 8.60 -7.42
C LYS A 108 9.16 7.66 -8.62
N VAL A 109 8.46 6.54 -8.55
CA VAL A 109 8.46 5.51 -9.62
C VAL A 109 7.32 5.67 -10.62
N ALA A 110 6.13 6.13 -10.17
CA ALA A 110 4.91 6.14 -10.96
C ALA A 110 4.43 7.54 -11.36
N GLY A 111 5.05 8.60 -10.82
CA GLY A 111 4.67 9.99 -11.04
C GLY A 111 3.55 10.45 -10.11
N THR A 112 2.76 11.44 -10.54
CA THR A 112 1.69 11.98 -9.70
C THR A 112 0.51 11.02 -9.67
N CYS A 113 0.16 10.55 -8.48
CA CYS A 113 -0.98 9.65 -8.28
C CYS A 113 -2.15 10.34 -7.58
N THR A 114 -3.35 9.88 -7.90
CA THR A 114 -4.58 10.16 -7.16
C THR A 114 -5.20 8.85 -6.70
N PHE A 115 -5.99 8.92 -5.64
CA PHE A 115 -6.64 7.76 -5.05
C PHE A 115 -8.15 7.95 -5.13
N PRO A 116 -8.78 7.62 -6.29
CA PRO A 116 -10.24 7.65 -6.41
C PRO A 116 -10.94 6.93 -5.25
N ARG A 117 -10.32 5.85 -4.76
CA ARG A 117 -10.81 5.08 -3.62
C ARG A 117 -9.64 4.46 -2.86
N PHE A 118 -9.59 4.68 -1.55
CA PHE A 118 -8.64 4.02 -0.66
C PHE A 118 -9.39 3.54 0.57
N VAL A 119 -9.64 2.24 0.64
CA VAL A 119 -10.31 1.59 1.78
C VAL A 119 -9.40 0.52 2.35
N GLN A 120 -9.02 0.72 3.61
CA GLN A 120 -8.35 -0.25 4.45
C GLN A 120 -9.06 -0.26 5.81
N LYS A 121 -10.03 -1.15 5.97
CA LYS A 121 -10.98 -1.12 7.09
C LYS A 121 -11.48 -2.51 7.40
N GLY A 122 -11.58 -2.87 8.69
CA GLY A 122 -12.06 -4.19 9.10
C GLY A 122 -11.30 -5.37 8.46
N GLY A 123 -10.00 -5.19 8.14
CA GLY A 123 -9.18 -6.19 7.46
C GLY A 123 -9.41 -6.31 5.94
N LYS A 124 -10.34 -5.55 5.36
CA LYS A 124 -10.53 -5.44 3.91
C LYS A 124 -9.56 -4.41 3.33
N LEU A 125 -8.98 -4.73 2.17
CA LEU A 125 -8.24 -3.80 1.33
C LEU A 125 -8.98 -3.64 0.00
N ASP A 126 -9.28 -2.39 -0.37
CA ASP A 126 -9.93 -2.04 -1.61
C ASP A 126 -9.45 -0.66 -2.04
N VAL A 127 -8.44 -0.63 -2.91
CA VAL A 127 -7.73 0.59 -3.32
C VAL A 127 -7.70 0.70 -4.83
N GLU A 128 -8.03 1.88 -5.34
CA GLU A 128 -7.79 2.29 -6.72
C GLU A 128 -6.81 3.46 -6.71
N ILE A 129 -5.76 3.34 -7.51
CA ILE A 129 -4.73 4.35 -7.69
C ILE A 129 -4.64 4.68 -9.18
N GLN A 130 -4.65 5.96 -9.50
CA GLN A 130 -4.46 6.45 -10.86
C GLN A 130 -3.22 7.34 -10.88
N CYS A 131 -2.18 6.89 -11.56
CA CYS A 131 -0.90 7.59 -11.68
C CYS A 131 -0.69 8.12 -13.10
N THR A 132 -0.10 9.32 -13.19
CA THR A 132 0.31 9.95 -14.45
C THR A 132 1.79 10.26 -14.38
N GLN A 133 2.56 9.70 -15.30
CA GLN A 133 3.99 10.02 -15.44
C GLN A 133 4.18 11.38 -16.11
N ALA A 134 5.39 11.95 -15.99
CA ALA A 134 5.75 13.21 -16.66
C ALA A 134 5.63 13.13 -18.20
N SER A 135 5.77 11.92 -18.76
CA SER A 135 5.55 11.63 -20.19
C SER A 135 4.08 11.69 -20.63
N GLY A 136 3.14 11.81 -19.69
CA GLY A 136 1.69 11.74 -19.93
C GLY A 136 1.13 10.32 -19.88
N SER A 137 1.97 9.29 -19.78
CA SER A 137 1.53 7.89 -19.64
C SER A 137 0.73 7.68 -18.37
N ARG A 138 -0.44 7.03 -18.51
CA ARG A 138 -1.36 6.74 -17.41
C ARG A 138 -1.28 5.28 -16.99
N THR A 139 -1.29 5.05 -15.69
CA THR A 139 -1.36 3.73 -15.07
C THR A 139 -2.46 3.71 -14.01
N THR A 140 -3.30 2.69 -14.06
CA THR A 140 -4.28 2.37 -13.01
C THR A 140 -3.84 1.12 -12.25
N LEU A 141 -3.88 1.17 -10.93
CA LEU A 141 -3.63 0.05 -10.04
C LEU A 141 -4.87 -0.20 -9.20
N LEU A 142 -5.35 -1.44 -9.17
CA LEU A 142 -6.43 -1.88 -8.29
C LEU A 142 -5.89 -2.93 -7.33
N TYR A 143 -6.07 -2.71 -6.03
CA TYR A 143 -5.74 -3.65 -4.97
C TYR A 143 -7.04 -4.09 -4.31
N ALA A 144 -7.34 -5.39 -4.33
CA ALA A 144 -8.54 -5.93 -3.73
C ALA A 144 -8.23 -7.21 -2.95
N GLY A 145 -8.63 -7.26 -1.69
CA GLY A 145 -8.44 -8.46 -0.88
C GLY A 145 -8.52 -8.19 0.62
N THR A 146 -7.72 -8.93 1.37
CA THR A 146 -7.66 -8.85 2.83
C THR A 146 -6.24 -8.65 3.32
N MET A 147 -6.11 -7.90 4.41
CA MET A 147 -4.84 -7.65 5.08
C MET A 147 -5.06 -7.58 6.59
N GLY A 148 -4.31 -8.39 7.31
CA GLY A 148 -4.34 -8.46 8.76
C GLY A 148 -2.95 -8.69 9.33
N LYS A 149 -2.88 -8.82 10.66
CA LYS A 149 -1.62 -8.93 11.39
C LYS A 149 -0.83 -10.20 11.07
N ASP A 150 -1.54 -11.28 10.79
CA ASP A 150 -0.96 -12.64 10.63
C ASP A 150 -1.23 -13.24 9.25
N ALA A 151 -1.96 -12.55 8.37
CA ALA A 151 -2.23 -13.03 7.02
C ALA A 151 -2.62 -11.87 6.09
N TYR A 152 -2.35 -12.04 4.80
CA TYR A 152 -2.85 -11.20 3.73
C TYR A 152 -3.09 -12.02 2.47
N ASP A 153 -4.04 -11.58 1.66
CA ASP A 153 -4.33 -12.14 0.35
C ASP A 153 -4.94 -11.03 -0.50
N VAL A 154 -4.16 -10.51 -1.43
CA VAL A 154 -4.47 -9.31 -2.21
C VAL A 154 -4.27 -9.62 -3.69
N THR A 155 -5.29 -9.34 -4.49
CA THR A 155 -5.17 -9.27 -5.94
C THR A 155 -4.76 -7.86 -6.33
N VAL A 156 -3.79 -7.75 -7.22
CA VAL A 156 -3.30 -6.50 -7.81
C VAL A 156 -3.55 -6.55 -9.31
N ASP A 157 -4.39 -5.65 -9.83
CA ASP A 157 -4.56 -5.41 -11.25
C ASP A 157 -3.84 -4.11 -11.64
N GLN A 158 -2.86 -4.22 -12.51
CA GLN A 158 -2.17 -3.09 -13.11
C GLN A 158 -2.60 -2.96 -14.57
N LYS A 159 -2.95 -1.75 -14.99
CA LYS A 159 -3.20 -1.41 -16.39
C LYS A 159 -2.49 -0.12 -16.76
N SER A 160 -1.63 -0.17 -17.77
CA SER A 160 -0.92 0.98 -18.32
C SER A 160 -1.27 1.11 -19.81
N GLY A 161 -1.53 2.34 -20.26
CA GLY A 161 -1.88 2.61 -21.66
C GLY A 161 -3.23 2.02 -22.11
N GLU A 162 -3.43 1.99 -23.42
CA GLU A 162 -4.67 1.53 -24.07
C GLU A 162 -4.41 0.29 -24.93
N LYS A 163 -5.29 -0.71 -24.83
CA LYS A 163 -5.10 -2.00 -25.50
C LYS A 163 -4.98 -1.80 -27.02
N GLY A 164 -3.94 -2.37 -27.61
CA GLY A 164 -3.63 -2.23 -29.04
C GLY A 164 -2.78 -1.01 -29.40
N GLN A 165 -2.45 -0.14 -28.43
CA GLN A 165 -1.51 0.96 -28.63
C GLN A 165 -0.12 0.59 -28.09
N PRO A 166 0.97 1.14 -28.68
CA PRO A 166 2.32 1.00 -28.14
C PRO A 166 2.39 1.36 -26.64
N GLY A 167 3.05 0.51 -25.86
CA GLY A 167 3.22 0.71 -24.41
C GLY A 167 2.05 0.22 -23.56
N TYR A 168 1.06 -0.48 -24.15
CA TYR A 168 0.05 -1.18 -23.37
C TYR A 168 0.63 -2.34 -22.57
N ALA A 169 0.22 -2.39 -21.29
CA ALA A 169 0.43 -3.51 -20.39
C ALA A 169 -0.78 -3.69 -19.47
N ALA A 170 -1.22 -4.94 -19.29
CA ALA A 170 -2.18 -5.33 -18.27
C ALA A 170 -1.67 -6.56 -17.52
N ILE A 171 -1.46 -6.43 -16.21
CA ILE A 171 -0.87 -7.46 -15.37
C ILE A 171 -1.78 -7.68 -14.18
N ARG A 172 -2.14 -8.94 -13.92
CA ARG A 172 -2.89 -9.35 -12.73
C ARG A 172 -2.04 -10.28 -11.89
N MET A 173 -1.87 -9.96 -10.62
CA MET A 173 -1.07 -10.71 -9.67
C MET A 173 -1.86 -10.98 -8.40
N ARG A 174 -1.53 -12.08 -7.71
CA ARG A 174 -1.97 -12.35 -6.33
C ARG A 174 -0.76 -12.31 -5.42
N VAL A 175 -0.86 -11.57 -4.33
CA VAL A 175 0.15 -11.43 -3.28
C VAL A 175 -0.46 -11.96 -2.00
N TYR A 176 0.14 -12.99 -1.43
CA TYR A 176 -0.42 -13.69 -0.28
C TYR A 176 0.66 -14.03 0.74
N GLY A 177 0.24 -14.15 2.00
CA GLY A 177 1.12 -14.61 3.05
C GLY A 177 0.35 -14.98 4.31
N LYS A 178 0.92 -15.93 5.06
CA LYS A 178 0.43 -16.38 6.36
C LYS A 178 1.59 -16.53 7.32
N ARG A 179 1.44 -15.95 8.51
CA ARG A 179 2.38 -16.11 9.61
C ARG A 179 2.27 -17.52 10.18
N LEU A 180 3.41 -18.19 10.25
CA LEU A 180 3.54 -19.55 10.81
C LEU A 180 3.95 -19.55 12.29
N GLY A 181 4.41 -18.42 12.82
CA GLY A 181 4.78 -18.28 14.23
C GLY A 181 6.06 -17.48 14.43
N LEU A 182 6.74 -17.68 15.55
CA LEU A 182 8.04 -17.06 15.83
C LEU A 182 9.13 -17.58 14.87
N CYS A 183 10.17 -16.79 14.65
CA CYS A 183 11.34 -17.26 13.93
C CYS A 183 12.08 -18.32 14.75
N GLN A 184 12.37 -19.46 14.13
CA GLN A 184 13.15 -20.53 14.75
C GLN A 184 14.64 -20.29 14.48
N GLY A 185 15.43 -20.05 15.53
CA GLY A 185 16.89 -19.83 15.43
C GLY A 185 17.32 -18.44 14.94
N LYS A 186 18.60 -18.08 15.20
CA LYS A 186 19.15 -16.75 14.86
C LYS A 186 19.04 -16.50 13.34
N ALA A 187 18.52 -15.32 12.98
CA ALA A 187 18.51 -14.81 11.62
C ALA A 187 19.87 -15.06 10.95
N GLN A 188 19.87 -15.83 9.86
CA GLN A 188 21.04 -15.91 8.99
C GLN A 188 21.12 -14.56 8.26
N GLY A 189 22.19 -13.82 8.55
CA GLY A 189 22.47 -12.50 7.99
C GLY A 189 22.89 -12.52 6.53
#